data_AF-A0A953X1V7-F1
#
_entry.id   AF-A0A953X1V7-F1
#
_cell.length_a   1.000
_cell.length_b   1.000
_cell.length_c   1.000
_cell.angle_alpha   90.00
_cell.angle_beta   90.00
_cell.angle_gamma   90.00
#
_symmetry.space_group_name_H-M   'P 1'
#
loop_
_entity.id
_entity.type
_entity.pdbx_description
1 polymer ?
#
loop_
_entity_poly.entity_id
_entity_poly.type
_entity_poly.pdbx_seq_one_letter_code
_entity_poly.pdbx_strand_id
1 'polypeptide(L)'
;EGCASILYRDAGKAKDAAEAMQITAPSLLRTKVIDTVVKEPVGGAHRDPKRAMASAAKALDAALKELDGMTPAELRRQRRERFYAIGREGI
;
A
#
# COMPACT_ATOMS: atom_id res chain seq x y z
N GLU A 1 9.84 -13.25 9.43
CA GLU A 1 11.07 -14.07 9.46
C GLU A 1 12.37 -13.27 9.64
N GLY A 2 12.99 -12.69 8.60
CA GLY A 2 14.33 -12.10 8.71
C GLY A 2 14.49 -10.95 9.72
N CYS A 3 13.51 -10.05 9.79
CA CYS A 3 13.50 -8.97 10.79
C CYS A 3 13.47 -9.52 12.23
N ALA A 4 12.73 -10.61 12.45
CA ALA A 4 12.61 -11.23 13.76
C ALA A 4 13.92 -11.89 14.20
N SER A 5 14.58 -12.63 13.29
CA SER A 5 15.87 -13.24 13.58
C SER A 5 16.99 -12.21 13.81
N ILE A 6 16.94 -11.04 13.15
CA ILE A 6 17.96 -9.98 13.33
C ILE A 6 17.72 -9.20 14.62
N LEU A 7 16.51 -8.68 14.82
CA LEU A 7 16.20 -7.79 15.95
C LEU A 7 15.97 -8.54 17.26
N TYR A 8 15.41 -9.74 17.19
CA TYR A 8 15.04 -10.52 18.38
C TYR A 8 15.83 -11.81 18.55
N ARG A 9 16.70 -12.18 17.59
CA ARG A 9 17.44 -13.47 17.58
C ARG A 9 16.52 -14.69 17.66
N ASP A 10 15.27 -14.54 17.26
CA ASP A 10 14.23 -15.56 17.34
C ASP A 10 13.27 -15.42 16.16
N ALA A 11 13.21 -16.45 15.31
CA ALA A 11 12.31 -16.49 14.16
C ALA A 11 10.83 -16.61 14.59
N GLY A 12 10.54 -17.16 15.77
CA GLY A 12 9.18 -17.27 16.32
C GLY A 12 8.50 -15.93 16.54
N LYS A 13 9.28 -14.83 16.66
CA LYS A 13 8.77 -13.46 16.82
C LYS A 13 8.43 -12.75 15.52
N ALA A 14 8.17 -13.50 14.46
CA ALA A 14 7.78 -12.96 13.16
C ALA A 14 6.56 -12.05 13.22
N LYS A 15 5.56 -12.41 14.03
CA LYS A 15 4.33 -11.63 14.20
C LYS A 15 4.63 -10.27 14.84
N ASP A 16 5.36 -10.26 15.95
CA ASP A 16 5.76 -9.03 16.65
C ASP A 16 6.59 -8.11 15.75
N ALA A 17 7.50 -8.69 14.96
CA ALA A 17 8.28 -7.94 13.98
C ALA A 17 7.41 -7.34 12.87
N ALA A 18 6.43 -8.10 12.35
CA ALA A 18 5.52 -7.60 11.32
C ALA A 18 4.61 -6.47 11.82
N GLU A 19 4.13 -6.57 13.07
CA GLU A 19 3.36 -5.52 13.74
C GLU A 19 4.19 -4.25 13.94
N ALA A 20 5.42 -4.39 14.45
CA ALA A 20 6.34 -3.27 14.64
C ALA A 20 6.71 -2.56 13.32
N MET A 21 6.88 -3.32 12.25
CA MET A 21 7.17 -2.77 10.91
C MET A 21 5.97 -2.13 10.22
N GLN A 22 4.75 -2.26 10.78
CA GLN A 22 3.52 -1.68 10.25
C GLN A 22 3.26 -2.00 8.76
N ILE A 23 3.56 -3.23 8.32
CA ILE A 23 3.51 -3.63 6.90
C ILE A 23 2.10 -3.84 6.33
N THR A 24 1.04 -3.54 7.10
CA THR A 24 -0.35 -3.76 6.69
C THR A 24 -0.87 -2.62 5.84
N ALA A 25 -1.79 -2.91 4.91
CA ALA A 25 -2.38 -1.90 4.03
C ALA A 25 -2.99 -0.69 4.78
N PRO A 26 -3.73 -0.83 5.89
CA PRO A 26 -4.23 0.31 6.65
C PRO A 26 -3.11 1.19 7.24
N SER A 27 -2.02 0.58 7.69
CA SER A 27 -0.88 1.32 8.21
C SER A 27 -0.14 2.08 7.10
N LEU A 28 0.07 1.45 5.95
CA LEU A 28 0.70 2.10 4.79
C LEU A 28 -0.16 3.23 4.21
N LEU A 29 -1.48 3.13 4.32
CA LEU A 29 -2.40 4.20 3.96
C LEU A 29 -2.26 5.39 4.93
N ARG A 30 -2.19 5.11 6.24
CA ARG A 30 -2.00 6.13 7.27
C ARG A 30 -0.68 6.90 7.10
N THR A 31 0.40 6.21 6.73
CA THR A 31 1.72 6.82 6.46
C THR A 31 1.84 7.38 5.03
N LYS A 32 0.75 7.42 4.27
CA LYS A 32 0.67 7.95 2.90
C LYS A 32 1.65 7.31 1.91
N VAL A 33 2.07 6.07 2.17
CA VAL A 33 2.89 5.29 1.23
C VAL A 33 2.04 4.81 0.05
N ILE A 34 0.81 4.38 0.33
CA ILE A 34 -0.20 3.99 -0.66
C ILE A 34 -1.37 4.99 -0.64
N ASP A 35 -2.10 5.09 -1.75
CA ASP A 35 -3.22 6.04 -1.87
C ASP A 35 -4.57 5.41 -1.54
N THR A 36 -4.73 4.11 -1.77
CA THR A 36 -6.01 3.41 -1.63
C THR A 36 -5.80 1.95 -1.31
N VAL A 37 -6.73 1.38 -0.54
CA VAL A 37 -6.80 -0.05 -0.25
C VAL A 37 -7.96 -0.66 -1.03
N VAL A 38 -7.65 -1.63 -1.90
CA VAL A 38 -8.67 -2.41 -2.62
C VAL A 38 -9.23 -3.48 -1.68
N LYS A 39 -10.54 -3.44 -1.42
CA LYS A 39 -11.19 -4.41 -0.54
C LYS A 39 -11.33 -5.77 -1.24
N GLU A 40 -10.92 -6.82 -0.53
CA GLU A 40 -11.11 -8.20 -0.95
C GLU A 40 -12.53 -8.71 -0.64
N PRO A 41 -13.00 -9.74 -1.38
CA PRO A 41 -14.20 -10.50 -1.02
C PRO A 41 -14.08 -11.14 0.37
N VAL A 42 -15.23 -11.49 0.96
CA VAL A 42 -15.26 -12.17 2.26
C VAL A 42 -14.48 -13.48 2.19
N GLY A 43 -13.50 -13.63 3.08
CA GLY A 43 -12.62 -14.79 3.14
C GLY A 43 -11.43 -14.76 2.17
N GLY A 44 -11.21 -13.63 1.48
CA GLY A 44 -10.01 -13.35 0.70
C GLY A 44 -10.19 -13.42 -0.81
N ALA A 45 -9.27 -12.80 -1.55
CA ALA A 45 -9.31 -12.71 -3.01
C ALA A 45 -9.36 -14.06 -3.73
N HIS A 46 -8.72 -15.09 -3.15
CA HIS A 46 -8.71 -16.44 -3.70
C HIS A 46 -10.09 -17.12 -3.72
N ARG A 47 -11.04 -16.69 -2.87
CA ARG A 47 -12.39 -17.28 -2.81
C ARG A 47 -13.33 -16.75 -3.88
N ASP A 48 -13.12 -15.53 -4.35
CA ASP A 48 -13.86 -14.94 -5.46
C ASP A 48 -12.93 -14.07 -6.31
N PRO A 49 -12.08 -14.71 -7.16
CA PRO A 49 -11.11 -13.99 -7.97
C PRO A 49 -11.75 -13.01 -8.96
N LYS A 50 -12.97 -13.33 -9.44
CA LYS A 50 -13.71 -12.47 -10.38
C LYS A 50 -14.09 -11.16 -9.72
N ARG A 51 -14.64 -11.21 -8.50
CA ARG A 51 -14.99 -10.01 -7.75
C ARG A 51 -13.77 -9.23 -7.30
N ALA A 52 -12.70 -9.91 -6.87
CA ALA A 52 -11.43 -9.26 -6.55
C ALA A 52 -10.87 -8.49 -7.75
N MET A 53 -10.88 -9.10 -8.95
CA MET A 53 -10.45 -8.45 -10.18
C MET A 53 -11.32 -7.25 -10.55
N ALA A 54 -12.64 -7.36 -10.40
CA ALA A 54 -13.55 -6.24 -10.66
C ALA A 54 -13.28 -5.05 -9.71
N SER A 55 -13.04 -5.31 -8.42
CA SER A 55 -12.65 -4.28 -7.45
C SER A 55 -11.32 -3.61 -7.83
N ALA A 56 -10.32 -4.40 -8.24
CA ALA A 56 -9.02 -3.89 -8.67
C ALA A 56 -9.13 -3.05 -9.95
N ALA A 57 -9.89 -3.52 -10.95
CA ALA A 57 -10.12 -2.78 -12.19
C ALA A 57 -10.80 -1.42 -11.93
N LYS A 58 -11.79 -1.38 -11.03
CA LYS A 58 -12.44 -0.13 -10.63
C LYS A 58 -11.47 0.85 -9.95
N ALA A 59 -10.62 0.35 -9.06
CA ALA A 59 -9.62 1.18 -8.38
C ALA A 59 -8.58 1.73 -9.36
N LEU A 60 -8.14 0.90 -10.32
CA LEU A 60 -7.20 1.31 -11.37
C LEU A 60 -7.80 2.37 -12.29
N ASP A 61 -9.04 2.18 -12.74
CA ASP A 61 -9.74 3.16 -13.59
C ASP A 61 -9.89 4.52 -12.89
N ALA A 62 -10.24 4.52 -11.61
CA ALA A 62 -10.30 5.75 -10.81
C ALA A 62 -8.92 6.43 -10.71
N ALA A 63 -7.86 5.67 -10.39
CA ALA A 63 -6.50 6.21 -10.29
C ALA A 63 -5.99 6.77 -11.63
N LEU A 64 -6.30 6.12 -12.75
CA LEU A 64 -5.93 6.61 -14.08
C LEU A 64 -6.68 7.89 -14.45
N LYS A 65 -7.98 7.98 -14.12
CA LYS A 65 -8.78 9.18 -14.33
C LYS A 65 -8.27 10.39 -13.55
N GLU A 66 -7.73 10.19 -12.35
CA GLU A 66 -7.10 11.28 -11.58
C GLU A 66 -5.83 11.85 -12.24
N LEU A 67 -5.17 11.04 -13.09
CA LEU A 67 -3.97 11.44 -13.82
C LEU A 67 -4.27 11.93 -15.24
N ASP A 68 -5.49 11.68 -15.73
CA ASP A 68 -5.89 12.07 -17.07
C ASP A 68 -5.95 13.60 -17.21
N GLY A 69 -5.55 14.11 -18.37
CA GLY A 69 -5.45 15.55 -18.63
C GLY A 69 -4.26 16.26 -17.99
N MET A 70 -3.43 15.59 -17.16
CA MET A 70 -2.19 16.18 -16.66
C MET A 70 -1.10 16.20 -17.71
N THR A 71 -0.36 17.30 -17.78
CA THR A 71 0.82 17.39 -18.65
C THR A 71 1.95 16.51 -18.12
N PRO A 72 2.90 16.09 -18.98
CA PRO A 72 4.08 15.34 -18.54
C PRO A 72 4.90 16.05 -17.45
N ALA A 73 4.91 17.38 -17.42
CA ALA A 73 5.60 18.16 -16.40
C ALA A 73 4.91 18.07 -15.03
N GLU A 74 3.58 18.13 -15.01
CA GLU A 74 2.76 18.01 -13.80
C GLU A 74 2.84 16.61 -13.21
N LEU A 75 2.73 15.57 -14.04
CA LEU A 75 2.90 14.17 -13.61
C LEU A 75 4.26 13.95 -12.93
N ARG A 76 5.34 14.50 -13.50
CA ARG A 76 6.68 14.42 -12.89
C ARG A 76 6.77 15.21 -11.58
N ARG A 77 6.13 16.38 -11.50
CA ARG A 77 6.10 17.19 -10.27
C ARG A 77 5.35 16.46 -9.16
N GLN A 78 4.13 16.02 -9.41
CA GLN A 78 3.29 15.30 -8.46
C GLN A 78 3.98 14.02 -7.97
N ARG A 79 4.64 13.27 -8.86
CA ARG A 79 5.44 12.10 -8.48
C ARG A 79 6.56 12.47 -7.51
N ARG A 80 7.31 13.55 -7.76
CA ARG A 80 8.38 14.00 -6.84
C ARG A 80 7.82 14.42 -5.48
N GLU A 81 6.75 15.20 -5.49
CA GLU A 81 6.08 15.65 -4.26
C GLU A 81 5.63 14.46 -3.41
N ARG A 82 5.03 13.44 -4.04
CA ARG A 82 4.67 12.18 -3.36
C ARG A 82 5.88 11.54 -2.68
N PHE A 83 6.96 11.30 -3.41
CA PHE A 83 8.14 10.64 -2.84
C PHE A 83 8.80 11.47 -1.73
N TYR A 84 8.78 12.80 -1.81
CA TYR A 84 9.28 13.66 -0.75
C TYR A 84 8.37 13.74 0.47
N ALA A 85 7.06 13.50 0.31
CA ALA A 85 6.12 13.46 1.42
C ALA A 85 6.23 12.16 2.24
N ILE A 86 6.66 11.05 1.63
CA ILE A 86 6.89 9.78 2.33
C ILE A 86 7.92 9.99 3.45
N GLY A 87 7.52 9.70 4.69
CA GLY A 87 8.36 9.85 5.88
C GLY A 87 8.40 11.25 6.48
N ARG A 88 7.70 12.25 5.90
CA ARG A 88 7.52 13.58 6.52
C ARG A 88 6.29 13.66 7.41
N GLU A 89 5.24 12.93 7.07
CA GLU A 89 4.00 12.84 7.84
C GLU A 89 3.83 11.39 8.30
N GLY A 90 3.99 11.12 9.59
CA GLY A 90 3.78 9.79 10.17
C GLY A 90 4.98 9.15 10.89
N ILE A 91 6.03 9.93 11.21
CA ILE A 91 6.95 9.62 12.32
C ILE A 91 6.44 10.37 13.56
#